data_AF-A0A0F9S2C6-F1
#
_entry.id   AF-A0A0F9S2C6-F1
#
_cell.length_a   1.000
_cell.length_b   1.000
_cell.length_c   1.000
_cell.angle_alpha   90.00
_cell.angle_beta   90.00
_cell.angle_gamma   90.00
#
_symmetry.space_group_name_H-M   'P 1'
#
loop_
_entity.id
_entity.type
_entity.pdbx_description
1 polymer ?
#
loop_
_entity_poly.entity_id
_entity_poly.type
_entity_poly.pdbx_seq_one_letter_code
_entity_poly.pdbx_strand_id
1 'polypeptide(L)'
;MMKKFWLALLVLALAASPVVADECAGPLSFYTVDPCRWLDTRVPGCVVGGGCWKGPFKDGQTRKYLVQGAAMCPATVRGSVPVGACAIVLNVVATQATGRGRLVLYNAYLWERPPVSSINFGVGQTIANMVIAQLGQDPGPPAPILPDLAIYARVAGGGTVHVVVDMIGYFASSGD
;
A
#
# COMPACT_ATOMS: atom_id res chain seq x y z
N MET A 1 -13.41 33.98 58.23
CA MET A 1 -14.44 33.45 57.31
C MET A 1 -13.79 33.23 55.93
N MET A 2 -13.11 32.10 55.72
CA MET A 2 -12.40 31.76 54.48
C MET A 2 -13.27 30.81 53.65
N LYS A 3 -13.77 31.27 52.50
CA LYS A 3 -14.54 30.44 51.56
C LYS A 3 -13.56 29.58 50.75
N LYS A 4 -13.59 28.26 50.98
CA LYS A 4 -12.87 27.26 50.18
C LYS A 4 -13.59 27.10 48.84
N PHE A 5 -12.97 27.55 47.75
CA PHE A 5 -13.40 27.22 46.40
C PHE A 5 -12.82 25.85 46.02
N TRP A 6 -13.70 24.89 45.70
CA TRP A 6 -13.32 23.61 45.13
C TRP A 6 -13.22 23.75 43.61
N LEU A 7 -12.07 23.42 43.04
CA LEU A 7 -11.87 23.35 41.59
C LEU A 7 -12.31 21.94 41.12
N ALA A 8 -13.41 21.85 40.39
CA ALA A 8 -13.81 20.63 39.71
C ALA A 8 -12.96 20.49 38.44
N LEU A 9 -12.11 19.46 38.37
CA LEU A 9 -11.36 19.11 37.17
C LEU A 9 -12.31 18.40 36.20
N LEU A 10 -12.72 19.07 35.14
CA LEU A 10 -13.44 18.46 34.03
C LEU A 10 -12.42 17.74 33.13
N VAL A 11 -12.30 16.42 33.23
CA VAL A 11 -11.55 15.62 32.25
C VAL A 11 -12.42 15.52 31.00
N LEU A 12 -12.15 16.39 30.03
CA LEU A 12 -12.75 16.29 28.70
C LEU A 12 -12.10 15.09 27.99
N ALA A 13 -12.77 13.95 27.99
CA ALA A 13 -12.39 12.84 27.13
C ALA A 13 -12.62 13.30 25.68
N LEU A 14 -11.53 13.65 24.99
CA LEU A 14 -11.56 13.88 23.56
C LEU A 14 -11.82 12.52 22.90
N ALA A 15 -13.09 12.20 22.64
CA ALA A 15 -13.40 11.13 21.71
C ALA A 15 -12.85 11.59 20.35
N ALA A 16 -11.71 11.04 19.95
CA ALA A 16 -11.29 11.15 18.57
C ALA A 16 -12.41 10.51 17.76
N SER A 17 -13.16 11.32 17.00
CA SER A 17 -14.02 10.79 15.96
C SER A 17 -13.16 9.83 15.13
N PRO A 18 -13.63 8.60 14.80
CA PRO A 18 -12.93 7.86 13.78
C PRO A 18 -12.88 8.78 12.57
N VAL A 19 -11.68 9.11 12.12
CA VAL A 19 -11.51 9.68 10.79
C VAL A 19 -12.07 8.57 9.91
N VAL A 20 -13.33 8.72 9.49
CA VAL A 20 -13.85 7.96 8.38
C VAL A 20 -12.96 8.43 7.23
N ALA A 21 -11.97 7.60 6.91
CA ALA A 21 -11.17 7.80 5.70
C ALA A 21 -12.18 8.03 4.60
N ASP A 22 -12.05 9.14 3.85
CA ASP A 22 -13.00 9.49 2.80
C ASP A 22 -13.21 8.24 1.95
N GLU A 23 -14.36 7.61 2.15
CA GLU A 23 -14.54 6.23 1.73
C GLU A 23 -14.66 6.30 0.22
N CYS A 24 -13.99 5.38 -0.47
CA CYS A 24 -14.21 5.18 -1.90
C CYS A 24 -15.68 4.82 -2.17
N ALA A 25 -16.52 5.84 -2.20
CA ALA A 25 -17.96 5.75 -2.15
C ALA A 25 -18.48 6.36 -3.45
N GLY A 26 -18.78 5.48 -4.40
CA GLY A 26 -19.33 5.87 -5.68
C GLY A 26 -19.11 4.78 -6.73
N PRO A 27 -19.73 4.93 -7.91
CA PRO A 27 -19.32 4.16 -9.07
C PRO A 27 -17.84 4.45 -9.36
N LEU A 28 -17.00 3.43 -9.24
CA LEU A 28 -15.60 3.51 -9.62
C LEU A 28 -15.46 3.15 -11.10
N SER A 29 -14.70 3.96 -11.83
CA SER A 29 -14.28 3.64 -13.19
C SER A 29 -12.86 3.09 -13.19
N PHE A 30 -12.59 2.15 -14.08
CA PHE A 30 -11.25 1.62 -14.28
C PHE A 30 -10.52 2.45 -15.34
N TYR A 31 -9.33 2.93 -14.98
CA TYR A 31 -8.45 3.68 -15.87
C TYR A 31 -7.19 2.85 -16.11
N THR A 32 -6.91 2.54 -17.37
CA THR A 32 -5.68 1.84 -17.76
C THR A 32 -4.49 2.79 -17.74
N VAL A 33 -3.33 2.26 -17.38
CA VAL A 33 -2.05 2.91 -17.64
C VAL A 33 -1.28 2.15 -18.72
N ASP A 34 -0.28 2.79 -19.32
CA ASP A 34 0.71 2.07 -20.11
C ASP A 34 1.47 1.13 -19.16
N PRO A 35 1.41 -0.21 -19.33
CA PRO A 35 1.96 -1.12 -18.34
C PRO A 35 3.45 -0.92 -18.15
N CYS A 36 3.87 -0.83 -16.90
CA CYS A 36 5.26 -0.55 -16.54
C CYS A 36 5.72 -1.41 -15.38
N ARG A 37 7.03 -1.67 -15.30
CA ARG A 37 7.63 -2.31 -14.13
C ARG A 37 7.86 -1.30 -13.03
N TRP A 38 6.96 -1.29 -12.06
CA TRP A 38 7.04 -0.38 -10.92
C TRP A 38 8.08 -0.85 -9.88
N LEU A 39 8.11 -2.14 -9.57
CA LEU A 39 8.99 -2.72 -8.55
C LEU A 39 9.66 -3.97 -9.09
N ASP A 40 10.98 -4.10 -8.89
CA ASP A 40 11.71 -5.34 -9.15
C ASP A 40 12.79 -5.54 -8.10
N THR A 41 12.53 -6.34 -7.08
CA THR A 41 13.48 -6.48 -5.98
C THR A 41 14.72 -7.31 -6.31
N ARG A 42 14.81 -7.88 -7.52
CA ARG A 42 16.02 -8.58 -7.99
C ARG A 42 17.16 -7.61 -8.28
N VAL A 43 16.81 -6.37 -8.59
CA VAL A 43 17.74 -5.27 -8.84
C VAL A 43 17.45 -4.13 -7.86
N PRO A 44 18.46 -3.49 -7.25
CA PRO A 44 18.21 -2.26 -6.49
C PRO A 44 17.59 -1.18 -7.38
N GLY A 45 16.61 -0.44 -6.88
CA GLY A 45 15.91 0.58 -7.66
C GLY A 45 15.12 1.55 -6.79
N CYS A 46 14.68 2.64 -7.41
CA CYS A 46 13.87 3.68 -6.79
C CYS A 46 12.88 4.25 -7.81
N VAL A 47 11.70 4.65 -7.32
CA VAL A 47 10.81 5.56 -8.04
C VAL A 47 10.64 6.84 -7.24
N VAL A 48 10.58 7.98 -7.94
CA VAL A 48 10.39 9.29 -7.29
C VAL A 48 9.02 9.32 -6.64
N GLY A 49 8.98 9.65 -5.34
CA GLY A 49 7.76 9.63 -4.54
C GLY A 49 7.38 8.23 -4.04
N GLY A 50 7.50 7.18 -4.87
CA GLY A 50 7.04 5.83 -4.50
C GLY A 50 8.01 4.98 -3.68
N GLY A 51 9.25 5.43 -3.48
CA GLY A 51 10.23 4.82 -2.58
C GLY A 51 11.30 3.98 -3.29
N CYS A 52 12.30 3.59 -2.50
CA CYS A 52 13.44 2.78 -2.94
C CYS A 52 13.36 1.35 -2.39
N TRP A 53 13.90 0.39 -3.13
CA TRP A 53 14.02 -1.00 -2.71
C TRP A 53 15.42 -1.53 -2.93
N LYS A 54 15.84 -2.41 -2.01
CA LYS A 54 17.09 -3.15 -2.10
C LYS A 54 16.86 -4.60 -1.71
N GLY A 55 17.06 -5.49 -2.68
CA GLY A 55 17.02 -6.94 -2.45
C GLY A 55 15.65 -7.48 -2.03
N PRO A 56 15.57 -8.80 -1.79
CA PRO A 56 14.32 -9.51 -1.58
C PRO A 56 13.64 -9.08 -0.28
N PHE A 57 12.35 -9.36 -0.17
CA PHE A 57 11.64 -9.28 1.10
C PHE A 57 12.13 -10.37 2.04
N LYS A 58 12.30 -10.04 3.32
CA LYS A 58 12.61 -10.99 4.40
C LYS A 58 11.32 -11.53 5.02
N ASP A 59 11.37 -12.68 5.69
CA ASP A 59 10.26 -13.17 6.50
C ASP A 59 9.80 -12.10 7.50
N GLY A 60 8.48 -11.89 7.57
CA GLY A 60 7.88 -10.91 8.46
C GLY A 60 7.98 -9.46 7.98
N GLN A 61 8.65 -9.18 6.86
CA GLN A 61 8.86 -7.81 6.40
C GLN A 61 7.59 -7.22 5.74
N THR A 62 7.21 -6.02 6.19
CA THR A 62 6.31 -5.14 5.45
C THR A 62 7.12 -4.00 4.85
N ARG A 63 6.90 -3.70 3.56
CA ARG A 63 7.34 -2.47 2.92
C ARG A 63 6.11 -1.68 2.51
N LYS A 64 6.13 -0.37 2.76
CA LYS A 64 5.06 0.55 2.38
C LYS A 64 5.55 1.44 1.25
N TYR A 65 4.65 1.76 0.33
CA TYR A 65 4.94 2.54 -0.85
C TYR A 65 3.88 3.61 -1.02
N LEU A 66 4.28 4.74 -1.57
CA LEU A 66 3.36 5.77 -2.04
C LEU A 66 3.02 5.49 -3.50
N VAL A 67 1.74 5.35 -3.78
CA VAL A 67 1.17 5.05 -5.09
C VAL A 67 0.55 6.31 -5.67
N GLN A 68 -0.40 6.92 -4.94
CA GLN A 68 -1.07 8.13 -5.36
C GLN A 68 -0.10 9.31 -5.47
N GLY A 69 -0.17 10.03 -6.59
CA GLY A 69 0.69 11.19 -6.87
C GLY A 69 2.17 10.87 -7.08
N ALA A 70 2.58 9.59 -7.02
CA ALA A 70 3.95 9.18 -7.27
C ALA A 70 4.22 8.91 -8.76
N ALA A 71 5.47 9.14 -9.19
CA ALA A 71 5.95 8.73 -10.51
C ALA A 71 6.32 7.25 -10.49
N MET A 72 5.30 6.38 -10.43
CA MET A 72 5.46 4.93 -10.29
C MET A 72 6.08 4.27 -11.53
N CYS A 73 5.89 4.88 -12.69
CA CYS A 73 6.49 4.49 -13.96
C CYS A 73 7.54 5.54 -14.39
N PRO A 74 8.51 5.16 -15.24
CA PRO A 74 9.39 6.13 -15.89
C PRO A 74 8.58 7.24 -16.57
N ALA A 75 9.09 8.48 -16.57
CA ALA A 75 8.39 9.66 -17.08
C ALA A 75 7.98 9.57 -18.58
N THR A 76 8.55 8.62 -19.33
CA THR A 76 8.20 8.34 -20.72
C THR A 76 6.89 7.56 -20.89
N VAL A 77 6.24 7.16 -19.80
CA VAL A 77 5.09 6.27 -19.76
C VAL A 77 3.91 7.00 -19.10
N ARG A 78 2.69 6.95 -19.68
CA ARG A 78 1.49 7.43 -18.98
C ARG A 78 1.17 6.45 -17.85
N GLY A 79 1.58 6.78 -16.62
CA GLY A 79 1.47 5.84 -15.50
C GLY A 79 1.41 6.44 -14.11
N SER A 80 1.12 7.74 -13.98
CA SER A 80 0.87 8.34 -12.66
C SER A 80 -0.53 7.99 -12.18
N VAL A 81 -0.63 7.41 -10.99
CA VAL A 81 -1.90 7.26 -10.28
C VAL A 81 -2.28 8.62 -9.68
N PRO A 82 -3.45 9.21 -10.01
CA PRO A 82 -3.85 10.48 -9.43
C PRO A 82 -4.09 10.36 -7.93
N VAL A 83 -3.95 11.47 -7.21
CA VAL A 83 -4.44 11.58 -5.83
C VAL A 83 -5.95 11.40 -5.84
N GLY A 84 -6.49 10.63 -4.90
CA GLY A 84 -7.91 10.24 -4.87
C GLY A 84 -8.20 8.92 -5.57
N ALA A 85 -7.19 8.23 -6.11
CA ALA A 85 -7.38 6.87 -6.60
C ALA A 85 -7.70 5.91 -5.45
N CYS A 86 -8.70 5.07 -5.69
CA CYS A 86 -9.28 4.19 -4.69
C CYS A 86 -8.59 2.83 -4.59
N ALA A 87 -8.18 2.29 -5.73
CA ALA A 87 -7.50 1.02 -5.80
C ALA A 87 -6.52 0.99 -6.97
N ILE A 88 -5.50 0.16 -6.86
CA ILE A 88 -4.53 -0.09 -7.93
C ILE A 88 -4.65 -1.54 -8.42
N VAL A 89 -4.47 -1.72 -9.72
CA VAL A 89 -4.43 -3.03 -10.39
C VAL A 89 -3.00 -3.35 -10.78
N LEU A 90 -2.51 -4.47 -10.26
CA LEU A 90 -1.11 -4.88 -10.34
C LEU A 90 -1.01 -6.32 -10.85
N ASN A 91 0.01 -6.59 -11.67
CA ASN A 91 0.54 -7.94 -11.83
C ASN A 91 1.67 -8.14 -10.83
N VAL A 92 1.51 -9.06 -9.88
CA VAL A 92 2.48 -9.32 -8.81
C VAL A 92 3.10 -10.69 -9.01
N VAL A 93 4.42 -10.74 -9.08
CA VAL A 93 5.20 -11.97 -9.25
C VAL A 93 6.03 -12.23 -8.01
N ALA A 94 5.86 -13.40 -7.39
CA ALA A 94 6.78 -13.94 -6.40
C ALA A 94 7.76 -14.89 -7.09
N THR A 95 9.06 -14.69 -6.86
CA THR A 95 10.12 -15.50 -7.48
C THR A 95 11.29 -15.73 -6.52
N GLN A 96 12.08 -16.77 -6.80
CA GLN A 96 13.31 -17.08 -6.07
C GLN A 96 13.12 -17.15 -4.54
N ALA A 97 11.96 -17.64 -4.10
CA ALA A 97 11.68 -17.78 -2.68
C ALA A 97 12.55 -18.88 -2.05
N THR A 98 13.18 -18.60 -0.93
CA THR A 98 14.00 -19.59 -0.20
C THR A 98 13.16 -20.46 0.76
N GLY A 99 11.88 -20.14 0.92
CA GLY A 99 10.92 -20.84 1.77
C GLY A 99 9.51 -20.78 1.16
N ARG A 100 8.62 -21.68 1.59
CA ARG A 100 7.19 -21.57 1.26
C ARG A 100 6.61 -20.34 1.96
N GLY A 101 5.67 -19.64 1.34
CA GLY A 101 5.22 -18.38 1.88
C GLY A 101 4.03 -17.77 1.17
N ARG A 102 3.76 -16.51 1.54
CA ARG A 102 2.69 -15.70 0.96
C ARG A 102 3.05 -14.22 0.94
N LEU A 103 2.49 -13.50 -0.03
CA LEU A 103 2.41 -12.04 0.02
C LEU A 103 0.99 -11.60 0.35
N VAL A 104 0.90 -10.46 1.03
CA VAL A 104 -0.34 -9.75 1.31
C VAL A 104 -0.15 -8.31 0.85
N LEU A 105 -0.96 -7.89 -0.11
CA LEU A 105 -1.04 -6.49 -0.55
C LEU A 105 -2.30 -5.88 0.05
N TYR A 106 -2.16 -4.74 0.71
CA TYR A 106 -3.27 -4.12 1.44
C TYR A 106 -3.07 -2.62 1.62
N ASN A 107 -4.16 -1.93 1.93
CA ASN A 107 -4.18 -0.52 2.29
C ASN A 107 -3.25 -0.26 3.49
N ALA A 108 -2.24 0.60 3.30
CA ALA A 108 -1.21 0.87 4.29
C ALA A 108 -1.67 1.65 5.54
N TYR A 109 -2.88 2.21 5.50
CA TYR A 109 -3.53 2.93 6.60
C TYR A 109 -4.31 2.01 7.53
N LEU A 110 -4.51 0.73 7.16
CA LEU A 110 -5.10 -0.24 8.07
C LEU A 110 -4.16 -0.51 9.26
N TRP A 111 -4.75 -0.47 10.46
CA TRP A 111 -4.04 -0.75 11.71
C TRP A 111 -3.58 -2.21 11.79
N GLU A 112 -4.42 -3.12 11.29
CA GLU A 112 -4.14 -4.54 11.22
C GLU A 112 -4.07 -5.00 9.76
N ARG A 113 -3.05 -5.79 9.46
CA ARG A 113 -2.91 -6.43 8.15
C ARG A 113 -4.01 -7.50 7.99
N PRO A 114 -4.74 -7.52 6.86
CA PRO A 114 -5.71 -8.58 6.58
C PRO A 114 -5.08 -9.99 6.62
N PRO A 115 -5.82 -11.02 7.10
CA PRO A 115 -5.28 -12.39 7.18
C PRO A 115 -5.23 -13.11 5.82
N VAL A 116 -5.82 -12.52 4.78
CA VAL A 116 -5.93 -13.07 3.42
C VAL A 116 -4.63 -12.89 2.61
N SER A 117 -4.25 -13.88 1.81
CA SER A 117 -3.11 -13.78 0.89
C SER A 117 -3.51 -13.31 -0.50
N SER A 118 -2.66 -12.48 -1.10
CA SER A 118 -2.74 -12.12 -2.51
C SER A 118 -2.05 -13.15 -3.39
N ILE A 119 -0.99 -13.79 -2.90
CA ILE A 119 -0.27 -14.86 -3.61
C ILE A 119 0.32 -15.84 -2.59
N ASN A 120 0.25 -17.13 -2.90
CA ASN A 120 0.92 -18.18 -2.13
C ASN A 120 1.99 -18.81 -3.04
N PHE A 121 3.19 -19.04 -2.50
CA PHE A 121 4.32 -19.54 -3.27
C PHE A 121 5.08 -20.63 -2.51
N GLY A 122 5.72 -21.51 -3.28
CA GLY A 122 6.67 -22.51 -2.81
C GLY A 122 8.12 -22.08 -3.02
N VAL A 123 9.04 -22.91 -2.50
CA VAL A 123 10.49 -22.72 -2.67
C VAL A 123 10.85 -22.75 -4.16
N GLY A 124 11.62 -21.77 -4.63
CA GLY A 124 12.10 -21.68 -6.01
C GLY A 124 11.03 -21.42 -7.07
N GLN A 125 9.75 -21.34 -6.69
CA GLN A 125 8.67 -21.09 -7.64
C GLN A 125 8.73 -19.65 -8.16
N THR A 126 8.37 -19.50 -9.44
CA THR A 126 8.02 -18.21 -10.03
C THR A 126 6.55 -18.25 -10.37
N ILE A 127 5.75 -17.49 -9.66
CA ILE A 127 4.29 -17.47 -9.81
C ILE A 127 3.81 -16.03 -9.81
N ALA A 128 2.83 -15.75 -10.67
CA ALA A 128 2.19 -14.45 -10.81
C ALA A 128 0.74 -14.52 -10.32
N ASN A 129 0.24 -13.40 -9.80
CA ASN A 129 -1.18 -13.18 -9.60
C ASN A 129 -1.54 -11.73 -9.95
N MET A 130 -2.71 -11.52 -10.54
CA MET A 130 -3.27 -10.18 -10.69
C MET A 130 -3.95 -9.77 -9.38
N VAL A 131 -3.62 -8.58 -8.89
CA VAL A 131 -4.05 -8.08 -7.59
C VAL A 131 -4.72 -6.72 -7.77
N ILE A 132 -5.92 -6.60 -7.23
CA ILE A 132 -6.57 -5.31 -7.01
C ILE A 132 -6.40 -4.99 -5.52
N ALA A 133 -5.66 -3.93 -5.22
CA ALA A 133 -5.38 -3.52 -3.84
C ALA A 133 -5.98 -2.14 -3.58
N GLN A 134 -6.80 -2.04 -2.53
CA GLN A 134 -7.30 -0.75 -2.06
C GLN A 134 -6.13 0.10 -1.54
N LEU A 135 -6.14 1.38 -1.88
CA LEU A 135 -5.15 2.36 -1.44
C LEU A 135 -5.65 3.07 -0.18
N GLY A 136 -4.71 3.45 0.69
CA GLY A 136 -4.96 4.38 1.77
C GLY A 136 -5.48 5.70 1.23
N GLN A 137 -6.71 6.06 1.62
CA GLN A 137 -7.30 7.34 1.21
C GLN A 137 -6.71 8.43 2.09
N ASP A 138 -5.86 9.26 1.47
CA ASP A 138 -5.29 10.43 2.11
C ASP A 138 -6.43 11.42 2.37
N PRO A 139 -6.62 11.92 3.61
CA PRO A 139 -7.63 12.95 3.90
C PRO A 139 -7.40 14.28 3.17
N GLY A 140 -6.30 14.40 2.41
CA GLY A 140 -5.96 15.57 1.62
C GLY A 140 -5.27 16.65 2.45
N PRO A 141 -4.84 17.74 1.81
CA PRO A 141 -4.14 18.83 2.50
C PRO A 141 -4.95 19.39 3.68
N PRO A 142 -4.31 19.72 4.82
CA PRO A 142 -2.85 19.83 5.00
C PRO A 142 -2.17 18.54 5.48
N ALA A 143 -2.82 17.37 5.39
CA ALA A 143 -2.20 16.12 5.83
C ALA A 143 -0.97 15.78 4.96
N PRO A 144 0.10 15.24 5.57
CA PRO A 144 1.26 14.76 4.81
C PRO A 144 0.86 13.55 3.97
N ILE A 145 1.31 13.51 2.71
CA ILE A 145 1.14 12.36 1.84
C ILE A 145 1.94 11.17 2.42
N LEU A 146 1.23 10.13 2.85
CA LEU A 146 1.81 8.93 3.46
C LEU A 146 1.78 7.75 2.48
N PRO A 147 2.67 6.76 2.65
CA PRO A 147 2.58 5.50 1.92
C PRO A 147 1.19 4.86 2.09
N ASP A 148 0.52 4.60 0.98
CA ASP A 148 -0.89 4.21 0.86
C ASP A 148 -1.07 2.73 0.45
N LEU A 149 -0.01 2.07 -0.04
CA LEU A 149 0.04 0.63 -0.29
C LEU A 149 1.09 -0.07 0.57
N ALA A 150 0.71 -1.19 1.18
CA ALA A 150 1.62 -2.06 1.93
C ALA A 150 1.74 -3.44 1.26
N ILE A 151 2.98 -3.93 1.13
CA ILE A 151 3.29 -5.29 0.72
C ILE A 151 3.96 -5.98 1.91
N TYR A 152 3.35 -7.06 2.39
CA TYR A 152 3.91 -7.92 3.43
C TYR A 152 4.33 -9.27 2.86
N ALA A 153 5.47 -9.78 3.32
CA ALA A 153 5.94 -11.12 3.02
C ALA A 153 6.02 -11.99 4.29
N ARG A 154 5.49 -13.21 4.19
CA ARG A 154 5.80 -14.32 5.09
C ARG A 154 6.55 -15.39 4.32
N VAL A 155 7.70 -15.83 4.81
CA VAL A 155 8.54 -16.86 4.21
C VAL A 155 9.01 -17.82 5.30
N ALA A 156 8.55 -19.07 5.25
CA ALA A 156 8.91 -20.08 6.23
C ALA A 156 10.44 -20.26 6.36
N GLY A 157 10.90 -20.54 7.58
CA GLY A 157 12.32 -20.74 7.87
C GLY A 157 13.14 -19.44 7.95
N GLY A 158 12.50 -18.28 8.10
CA GLY A 158 13.20 -16.99 8.11
C GLY A 158 13.76 -16.60 6.74
N GLY A 159 13.18 -17.15 5.68
CA GLY A 159 13.67 -17.02 4.32
C GLY A 159 13.41 -15.66 3.67
N THR A 160 13.64 -15.60 2.36
CA THR A 160 13.42 -14.42 1.54
C THR A 160 12.62 -14.75 0.28
N VAL A 161 12.06 -13.71 -0.35
CA VAL A 161 11.36 -13.80 -1.63
C VAL A 161 11.58 -12.54 -2.46
N HIS A 162 11.86 -12.71 -3.75
CA HIS A 162 11.87 -11.61 -4.70
C HIS A 162 10.45 -11.32 -5.19
N VAL A 163 10.15 -10.03 -5.36
CA VAL A 163 8.84 -9.53 -5.77
C VAL A 163 9.06 -8.62 -6.96
N VAL A 164 8.35 -8.90 -8.05
CA VAL A 164 8.27 -8.04 -9.22
C VAL A 164 6.83 -7.57 -9.34
N VAL A 165 6.62 -6.28 -9.58
CA VAL A 165 5.30 -5.69 -9.72
C VAL A 165 5.27 -4.87 -10.98
N ASP A 166 4.33 -5.21 -11.85
CA ASP A 166 3.98 -4.40 -13.01
C ASP A 166 2.61 -3.74 -12.75
N MET A 167 2.48 -2.46 -13.10
CA MET A 167 1.25 -1.69 -12.93
C MET A 167 0.40 -1.79 -14.21
N ILE A 168 -0.92 -1.94 -14.05
CA ILE A 168 -1.86 -2.13 -15.17
C ILE A 168 -2.89 -0.99 -15.24
N GLY A 169 -3.34 -0.49 -14.08
CA GLY A 169 -4.32 0.58 -14.02
C GLY A 169 -4.75 0.87 -12.59
N TYR A 170 -5.77 1.70 -12.43
CA TYR A 170 -6.33 2.07 -11.14
C TYR A 170 -7.85 2.29 -11.24
N PHE A 171 -8.50 2.30 -10.09
CA PHE A 171 -9.89 2.69 -9.93
C PHE A 171 -9.98 4.05 -9.26
N ALA A 172 -10.81 4.94 -9.78
CA ALA A 172 -11.14 6.23 -9.19
C ALA A 172 -12.62 6.55 -9.45
N SER A 173 -13.15 7.59 -8.82
CA SER A 173 -14.51 8.07 -9.08
C SER A 173 -14.75 8.32 -10.58
N SER A 174 -15.95 7.99 -11.06
CA SER A 174 -16.36 8.34 -12.42
C SER A 174 -16.52 9.86 -12.55
N GLY A 175 -15.68 10.53 -13.36
CA GLY A 175 -15.78 11.97 -13.61
C GLY A 175 -14.47 12.75 -13.68
N ASP A 176 -13.34 12.10 -13.42
CA ASP A 176 -11.99 12.69 -13.52
C ASP A 176 -11.41 12.64 -14.95
#